data_AF-A0A3M2L7L6-F1
#
_entry.id   AF-A0A3M2L7L6-F1
#
_cell.length_a   1.000
_cell.length_b   1.000
_cell.length_c   1.000
_cell.angle_alpha   90.00
_cell.angle_beta   90.00
_cell.angle_gamma   90.00
#
_symmetry.space_group_name_H-M   'P 1'
#
loop_
_entity.id
_entity.type
_entity.pdbx_description
1 polymer ?
#
loop_
_entity_poly.entity_id
_entity_poly.type
_entity_poly.pdbx_seq_one_letter_code
_entity_poly.pdbx_strand_id
1 'polypeptide(L)'
;MHLEHWHHAADSAQIAARNILGANETYDPLPYFWSHQLGHSLHYIGRHGRADPAEIRSDTRSGRAVTWTRGGRPTAVLALDAPHLVRRARAALQAADRPEIGAMQ
;
A
#
# COMPACT_ATOMS: atom_id res chain seq x y z
N MET A 1 13.22 7.88 -4.51
CA MET A 1 13.62 6.77 -3.61
C MET A 1 13.58 5.50 -4.45
N HIS A 2 14.74 4.96 -4.80
CA HIS A 2 14.84 3.77 -5.66
C HIS A 2 14.46 2.53 -4.83
N LEU A 3 13.48 1.77 -5.32
CA LEU A 3 12.96 0.56 -4.68
C LEU A 3 13.50 -0.64 -5.43
N GLU A 4 14.61 -1.20 -4.94
CA GLU A 4 15.21 -2.40 -5.50
C GLU A 4 14.55 -3.64 -4.88
N HIS A 5 13.48 -4.14 -5.51
CA HIS A 5 13.00 -5.49 -5.24
C HIS A 5 12.25 -6.03 -6.47
N TRP A 6 12.69 -7.18 -6.96
CA TRP A 6 12.24 -7.93 -8.14
C TRP A 6 10.71 -8.02 -8.38
N HIS A 7 9.88 -7.85 -7.35
CA HIS A 7 8.42 -7.78 -7.49
C HIS A 7 7.91 -6.50 -8.18
N HIS A 8 8.60 -5.36 -8.03
CA HIS A 8 8.18 -4.10 -8.65
C HIS A 8 8.33 -4.12 -10.18
N ALA A 9 9.24 -4.95 -10.69
CA ALA A 9 9.49 -5.13 -12.12
C ALA A 9 8.39 -5.94 -12.82
N ALA A 10 7.70 -6.84 -12.12
CA ALA A 10 6.60 -7.63 -12.68
C ALA A 10 5.30 -6.82 -12.81
N ASP A 11 4.94 -6.04 -11.79
CA ASP A 11 3.75 -5.18 -11.83
C ASP A 11 3.90 -4.04 -12.86
N SER A 12 5.11 -3.47 -13.01
CA SER A 12 5.37 -2.43 -14.02
C SER A 12 5.34 -2.97 -15.45
N ALA A 13 5.73 -4.24 -15.68
CA ALA A 13 5.72 -4.86 -17.00
C ALA A 13 4.30 -4.99 -17.58
N GLN A 14 3.29 -5.27 -16.75
CA GLN A 14 1.92 -5.41 -17.22
C GLN A 14 1.31 -4.06 -17.62
N ILE A 15 1.63 -2.99 -16.89
CA ILE A 15 1.14 -1.64 -17.19
C ILE A 15 1.91 -1.03 -18.37
N ALA A 16 3.20 -1.32 -18.50
CA ALA A 16 3.97 -1.00 -19.71
C ALA A 16 3.36 -1.67 -20.96
N ALA A 17 3.00 -2.96 -20.89
CA ALA A 17 2.35 -3.67 -21.99
C ALA A 17 0.98 -3.08 -22.36
N ARG A 18 0.17 -2.68 -21.37
CA ARG A 18 -1.11 -2.00 -21.61
C ARG A 18 -0.93 -0.63 -22.28
N ASN A 19 0.06 0.15 -21.84
CA ASN A 19 0.31 1.47 -22.42
C ASN A 19 0.90 1.39 -23.85
N ILE A 20 1.70 0.37 -24.16
CA ILE A 20 2.16 0.09 -25.53
C ILE A 20 0.97 -0.19 -26.48
N LEU A 21 -0.11 -0.79 -25.98
CA LEU A 21 -1.35 -1.05 -26.72
C LEU A 21 -2.31 0.16 -26.78
N GLY A 22 -1.87 1.35 -26.35
CA GLY A 22 -2.63 2.60 -26.45
C GLY A 22 -3.48 2.92 -25.22
N ALA A 23 -3.34 2.20 -24.11
CA ALA A 23 -3.88 2.66 -22.83
C ALA A 23 -3.06 3.88 -22.34
N ASN A 24 -3.72 4.89 -21.78
CA ASN A 24 -3.05 6.04 -21.16
C ASN A 24 -3.11 5.90 -19.63
N GLU A 25 -2.77 4.70 -19.10
CA GLU A 25 -2.84 4.45 -17.66
C GLU A 25 -1.63 5.07 -16.95
N THR A 26 -1.90 5.95 -16.00
CA THR A 26 -0.89 6.43 -15.04
C THR A 26 -0.59 5.32 -14.05
N TYR A 27 0.64 4.80 -14.08
CA TYR A 27 1.13 3.87 -13.08
C TYR A 27 1.50 4.62 -11.80
N ASP A 28 0.55 4.76 -10.88
CA ASP A 28 0.82 5.19 -9.51
C ASP A 28 0.46 4.06 -8.52
N PRO A 29 1.29 3.01 -8.42
CA PRO A 29 1.02 1.93 -7.50
C PRO A 29 1.23 2.41 -6.06
N LEU A 30 0.27 2.11 -5.18
CA LEU A 30 0.49 2.20 -3.73
C LEU A 30 1.83 1.55 -3.37
N PRO A 31 2.76 2.28 -2.71
CA PRO A 31 4.05 1.73 -2.33
C PRO A 31 3.86 0.47 -1.51
N TYR A 32 4.51 -0.63 -1.89
CA TYR A 32 4.46 -1.89 -1.16
C TYR A 32 5.88 -2.41 -0.94
N PHE A 33 6.16 -2.83 0.29
CA PHE A 33 7.38 -3.56 0.60
C PHE A 33 7.11 -4.64 1.65
N TRP A 34 7.99 -5.61 1.70
CA TRP A 34 8.00 -6.63 2.74
C TRP A 34 9.43 -6.86 3.22
N SER A 35 9.56 -7.35 4.44
CA SER A 35 10.83 -7.74 5.04
C SER A 35 10.62 -8.94 5.94
N HIS A 36 11.63 -9.80 6.03
CA HIS A 36 11.68 -10.85 7.04
C HIS A 36 12.87 -10.57 7.96
N GLN A 37 12.60 -10.29 9.23
CA GLN A 37 13.65 -9.90 10.18
C GLN A 37 13.35 -10.51 11.54
N LEU A 38 14.40 -11.05 12.19
CA LEU A 38 14.32 -11.62 13.54
C LEU A 38 13.20 -12.68 13.69
N GLY A 39 12.94 -13.47 12.65
CA GLY A 39 11.90 -14.52 12.66
C GLY A 39 10.47 -14.00 12.40
N HIS A 40 10.30 -12.72 12.08
CA HIS A 40 9.00 -12.11 11.82
C HIS A 40 8.87 -11.62 10.38
N SER A 41 7.66 -11.74 9.84
CA SER A 41 7.30 -11.21 8.52
C SER A 41 6.64 -9.83 8.65
N LEU A 42 7.23 -8.81 8.03
CA LEU A 42 6.71 -7.45 7.97
C LEU A 42 6.22 -7.16 6.56
N HIS A 43 5.00 -6.63 6.44
CA HIS A 43 4.42 -6.21 5.16
C HIS A 43 3.86 -4.80 5.30
N TYR A 44 4.24 -3.90 4.39
CA TYR A 44 3.79 -2.51 4.41
C TYR A 44 3.17 -2.14 3.07
N ILE A 45 2.05 -1.41 3.10
CA ILE A 45 1.39 -0.85 1.93
C ILE A 45 0.95 0.60 2.17
N GLY A 46 1.10 1.45 1.16
CA GLY A 46 0.60 2.83 1.14
C GLY A 46 1.63 3.87 1.57
N ARG A 47 1.17 5.06 1.91
CA ARG A 47 2.02 6.20 2.27
C ARG A 47 1.35 7.01 3.38
N HIS A 48 1.90 6.92 4.58
CA HIS A 48 1.45 7.75 5.69
C HIS A 48 2.20 9.08 5.74
N GLY A 49 1.49 10.15 6.11
CA GLY A 49 2.07 11.42 6.50
C GLY A 49 2.55 11.40 7.96
N ARG A 50 3.47 12.30 8.32
CA ARG A 50 4.00 12.38 9.70
C ARG A 50 2.92 12.68 10.76
N ALA A 51 1.83 13.31 10.36
CA ALA A 51 0.71 13.68 11.23
C ALA A 51 -0.47 12.71 11.16
N ASP A 52 -0.41 11.67 10.32
CA ASP A 52 -1.50 10.69 10.21
C ASP A 52 -1.54 9.86 11.51
N PRO A 53 -2.66 9.81 12.25
CA PRO A 53 -2.77 9.01 13.45
C PRO A 53 -2.57 7.53 13.16
N ALA A 54 -1.80 6.86 14.02
CA ALA A 54 -1.51 5.43 13.94
C ALA A 54 -2.32 4.65 14.98
N GLU A 55 -3.03 3.62 14.55
CA GLU A 55 -3.76 2.71 15.42
C GLU A 55 -3.19 1.30 15.32
N ILE A 56 -2.92 0.68 16.47
CA ILE A 56 -2.41 -0.70 16.55
C ILE A 56 -3.56 -1.65 16.85
N ARG A 57 -3.71 -2.69 16.04
CA ARG A 57 -4.67 -3.77 16.27
C ARG A 57 -3.97 -5.12 16.25
N SER A 58 -4.31 -5.97 17.21
CA SER A 58 -3.92 -7.38 17.17
C SER A 58 -4.84 -8.15 16.22
N ASP A 59 -4.26 -9.01 15.40
CA ASP A 59 -4.97 -10.01 14.62
C ASP A 59 -5.33 -11.19 15.52
N THR A 60 -6.43 -11.88 15.21
CA THR A 60 -6.86 -13.06 15.97
C THR A 60 -5.92 -14.26 15.81
N ARG A 61 -4.99 -14.23 14.84
CA ARG A 61 -4.02 -15.31 14.56
C ARG A 61 -2.60 -14.98 15.07
N SER A 62 -2.48 -14.21 16.15
CA SER A 62 -1.22 -13.80 16.79
C SER A 62 -0.40 -12.71 16.07
N GLY A 63 -0.82 -12.29 14.87
CA GLY A 63 -0.20 -11.16 14.18
C GLY A 63 -0.68 -9.80 14.70
N ARG A 64 -0.08 -8.72 14.22
CA ARG A 64 -0.46 -7.34 14.56
C ARG A 64 -0.45 -6.46 13.31
N ALA A 65 -1.23 -5.40 13.32
CA ALA A 65 -1.16 -4.38 12.28
C ALA A 65 -1.21 -2.97 12.87
N VAL A 66 -0.49 -2.06 12.22
CA VAL A 66 -0.60 -0.62 12.40
C VAL A 66 -1.32 -0.06 11.19
N THR A 67 -2.37 0.74 11.41
CA THR A 67 -3.08 1.46 10.35
C THR A 67 -2.92 2.95 10.57
N TRP A 68 -2.46 3.65 9.55
CA TRP A 68 -2.44 5.11 9.51
C TRP A 68 -3.69 5.62 8.81
N THR A 69 -4.24 6.71 9.31
CA THR A 69 -5.45 7.31 8.74
C THR A 69 -5.31 8.82 8.56
N ARG A 70 -6.05 9.38 7.60
CA ARG A 70 -6.21 10.82 7.40
C ARG A 70 -7.67 11.11 7.07
N GLY A 71 -8.32 11.97 7.86
CA GLY A 71 -9.75 12.25 7.70
C GLY A 71 -10.63 11.00 7.74
N GLY A 72 -10.28 10.01 8.59
CA GLY A 72 -11.00 8.74 8.70
C GLY A 72 -10.73 7.73 7.57
N ARG A 73 -9.91 8.06 6.57
CA ARG A 73 -9.54 7.16 5.47
C ARG A 73 -8.15 6.56 5.72
N PRO A 74 -7.93 5.26 5.47
CA PRO A 74 -6.60 4.66 5.63
C PRO A 74 -5.62 5.23 4.62
N THR A 75 -4.38 5.52 5.05
CA THR A 75 -3.28 6.03 4.20
C THR A 75 -2.12 5.03 4.09
N ALA A 76 -1.92 4.20 5.12
CA ALA A 76 -0.99 3.08 5.07
C ALA A 76 -1.37 1.98 6.07
N VAL A 77 -0.85 0.77 5.83
CA VAL A 77 -0.93 -0.36 6.76
C VAL A 77 0.42 -1.06 6.84
N LEU A 78 0.87 -1.36 8.06
CA LEU A 78 2.00 -2.24 8.37
C LEU A 78 1.47 -3.46 9.10
N ALA A 79 1.69 -4.67 8.57
CA ALA A 79 1.34 -5.92 9.23
C ALA A 79 2.59 -6.71 9.63
N LEU A 80 2.57 -7.22 10.87
CA LEU A 80 3.54 -8.14 11.44
C LEU A 80 2.88 -9.53 11.56
N ASP A 81 3.46 -10.52 10.90
CA ASP A 81 2.99 -11.92 10.87
C ASP A 81 1.53 -12.09 10.42
N ALA A 82 0.99 -11.09 9.71
CA ALA A 82 -0.39 -11.04 9.25
C ALA A 82 -0.52 -10.44 7.83
N PRO A 83 0.16 -11.00 6.81
CA PRO A 83 0.11 -10.47 5.43
C PRO A 83 -1.30 -10.38 4.84
N HIS A 84 -2.26 -11.17 5.33
CA HIS A 84 -3.67 -11.08 4.92
C HIS A 84 -4.30 -9.74 5.26
N LEU A 85 -3.83 -9.04 6.29
CA LEU A 85 -4.34 -7.71 6.65
C LEU A 85 -3.95 -6.65 5.62
N VAL A 86 -2.74 -6.72 5.07
CA VAL A 86 -2.31 -5.88 3.95
C VAL A 86 -3.15 -6.16 2.70
N ARG A 87 -3.40 -7.45 2.40
CA ARG A 87 -4.27 -7.84 1.26
C ARG A 87 -5.69 -7.29 1.41
N ARG A 88 -6.27 -7.34 2.63
CA ARG A 88 -7.60 -6.79 2.92
C ARG A 88 -7.63 -5.26 2.82
N ALA A 89 -6.57 -4.58 3.26
CA ALA A 89 -6.49 -3.12 3.25
C ALA A 89 -6.30 -2.51 1.85
N ARG A 90 -5.77 -3.29 0.89
CA ARG A 90 -5.41 -2.78 -0.44
C ARG A 90 -6.54 -2.03 -1.14
N ALA A 91 -7.76 -2.57 -1.17
CA ALA A 91 -8.89 -1.93 -1.86
C ALA A 91 -9.26 -0.58 -1.22
N ALA A 92 -9.28 -0.51 0.12
CA ALA A 92 -9.57 0.73 0.84
C ALA A 92 -8.48 1.78 0.63
N LEU A 93 -7.21 1.37 0.61
CA LEU A 93 -6.08 2.24 0.32
C LEU A 93 -6.12 2.76 -1.12
N GLN A 94 -6.44 1.91 -2.11
CA GLN A 94 -6.56 2.34 -3.51
C GLN A 94 -7.69 3.36 -3.70
N ALA A 95 -8.80 3.17 -2.97
CA ALA A 95 -9.91 4.11 -2.98
C ALA A 95 -9.59 5.44 -2.25
N ALA A 96 -8.63 5.45 -1.33
CA ALA A 96 -8.19 6.64 -0.61
C ALA A 96 -7.05 7.40 -1.33
N ASP A 97 -6.24 6.68 -2.09
CA ASP A 97 -5.07 7.21 -2.83
C ASP A 97 -5.45 7.92 -4.13
N ARG A 98 -6.56 7.53 -4.75
CA ARG A 98 -7.09 8.22 -5.93
C ARG A 98 -7.43 9.68 -5.57
N PRO A 99 -6.78 10.69 -6.19
CA PRO A 99 -7.08 12.09 -5.93
C PRO A 99 -8.55 12.37 -6.27
N GLU A 100 -9.22 13.18 -5.45
CA GLU A 100 -10.53 13.72 -5.80
C GLU A 100 -10.35 14.60 -7.04
N ILE A 101 -10.76 14.10 -8.20
CA ILE A 101 -10.78 14.86 -9.45
C ILE A 101 -11.90 15.91 -9.32
N GLY A 102 -11.60 17.03 -8.65
CA GLY A 102 -12.62 18.02 -8.34
C GLY A 102 -12.20 19.12 -7.37
N ALA A 103 -11.15 19.87 -7.68
CA ALA A 103 -10.95 21.24 -7.17
C ALA A 103 -9.89 21.97 -8.01
N MET A 104 -10.22 22.27 -9.26
CA MET A 104 -9.56 23.34 -10.00
C MET A 104 -10.64 24.14 -10.71
N GLN A 105 -11.23 25.07 -9.94
CA GLN A 105 -12.00 26.22 -10.39
C GLN A 105 -11.43 27.43 -9.65
#